data_AF-A0A259CAU1-F1
#
_entry.id   AF-A0A259CAU1-F1
#
_cell.length_a   1.000
_cell.length_b   1.000
_cell.length_c   1.000
_cell.angle_alpha   90.00
_cell.angle_beta   90.00
_cell.angle_gamma   90.00
#
_symmetry.space_group_name_H-M   'P 1'
#
loop_
_entity.id
_entity.type
_entity.pdbx_description
1 polymer ?
#
loop_
_entity_poly.entity_id
_entity_poly.type
_entity_poly.pdbx_seq_one_letter_code
_entity_poly.pdbx_strand_id
1 'polypeptide(L)'
;MVRFAPKYGIISPCMARPVRRRHLRAVNDNSASAQMQPQAALDSALRLFAAHGFSAAARARDAAMIAEANGDATRSAFWLEVCNTLDRRMARDFKARRHR
;
A
#
# COMPACT_ATOMS: atom_id res chain seq x y z
N MET A 1 1.12 -18.29 -24.83
CA MET A 1 0.22 -19.11 -24.00
C MET A 1 0.96 -20.40 -23.62
N VAL A 2 1.39 -20.55 -22.37
CA VAL A 2 2.19 -21.71 -21.95
C VAL A 2 1.26 -22.82 -21.49
N ARG A 3 1.26 -23.96 -22.18
CA ARG A 3 0.53 -25.16 -21.79
C ARG A 3 1.45 -26.02 -20.92
N PHE A 4 1.11 -26.16 -19.64
CA PHE A 4 1.76 -27.10 -18.75
C PHE A 4 1.13 -28.48 -18.95
N ALA A 5 1.89 -29.43 -19.48
CA ALA A 5 1.48 -30.83 -19.59
C ALA A 5 2.36 -31.68 -18.67
N PRO A 6 1.82 -32.30 -17.60
CA PRO A 6 2.61 -33.16 -16.73
C PRO A 6 3.06 -34.41 -17.48
N LYS A 7 4.34 -34.81 -17.30
CA LYS A 7 4.99 -35.94 -18.00
C LYS A 7 4.42 -37.31 -17.60
N TYR A 8 3.72 -37.41 -16.47
CA TYR A 8 3.03 -38.62 -16.01
C TYR A 8 1.57 -38.28 -15.73
N GLY A 9 0.66 -38.89 -16.49
CA GLY A 9 -0.77 -38.59 -16.55
C GLY A 9 -1.57 -39.02 -15.32
N ILE A 10 -1.10 -38.68 -14.12
CA ILE A 10 -1.86 -38.89 -12.88
C ILE A 10 -1.94 -37.56 -12.18
N ILE A 11 -3.12 -36.95 -12.23
CA ILE A 11 -3.49 -35.88 -11.30
C ILE A 11 -3.56 -36.57 -9.94
N SER A 12 -2.59 -36.32 -9.05
CA SER A 12 -2.60 -36.90 -7.70
C SER A 12 -3.99 -36.71 -7.06
N PRO A 13 -4.52 -37.68 -6.28
CA PRO A 13 -5.85 -37.55 -5.67
C PRO A 13 -6.04 -36.28 -4.83
N CYS A 14 -4.94 -35.72 -4.30
CA CYS A 14 -4.93 -34.43 -3.60
C CYS A 14 -5.21 -33.21 -4.49
N MET A 15 -5.09 -33.34 -5.81
CA MET A 15 -5.47 -32.34 -6.83
C MET A 15 -6.90 -32.54 -7.37
N ALA A 16 -7.60 -33.64 -7.02
CA ALA A 16 -9.00 -33.86 -7.36
C ALA A 16 -9.97 -33.07 -6.45
N ARG A 17 -9.55 -31.89 -5.98
CA ARG A 17 -10.41 -31.03 -5.18
C ARG A 17 -11.22 -30.15 -6.14
N PRO A 18 -12.55 -30.27 -6.19
CA PRO A 18 -13.36 -29.37 -7.01
C PRO A 18 -13.12 -27.94 -6.51
N VAL A 19 -12.49 -27.12 -7.35
CA VAL A 19 -12.25 -25.70 -7.07
C VAL A 19 -13.59 -24.99 -7.09
N ARG A 20 -14.30 -25.02 -5.96
CA ARG A 20 -15.53 -24.24 -5.75
C ARG A 20 -15.20 -22.78 -5.46
N ARG A 21 -14.42 -22.11 -6.32
CA ARG A 21 -14.07 -20.71 -6.10
C ARG A 21 -14.43 -19.84 -7.30
N ARG A 22 -15.29 -18.85 -7.02
CA ARG A 22 -15.40 -17.58 -7.77
C ARG A 22 -14.00 -17.16 -8.20
N HIS A 23 -13.86 -16.83 -9.48
CA HIS A 23 -12.62 -16.33 -10.12
C HIS A 23 -11.67 -15.66 -9.12
N LEU A 24 -10.71 -16.44 -8.62
CA LEU A 24 -9.63 -15.90 -7.82
C LEU A 24 -8.70 -15.22 -8.81
N ARG A 25 -8.84 -13.90 -8.92
CA ARG A 25 -7.85 -13.06 -9.57
C ARG A 25 -6.47 -13.41 -8.99
N ALA A 26 -5.45 -13.53 -9.84
CA ALA A 26 -4.12 -13.76 -9.32
C ALA A 26 -3.68 -12.53 -8.52
N VAL A 27 -3.03 -12.76 -7.38
CA VAL A 27 -2.61 -11.67 -6.48
C VAL A 27 -1.64 -10.70 -7.17
N ASN A 28 -0.91 -11.17 -8.18
CA ASN A 28 0.01 -10.38 -9.01
C ASN A 28 -0.68 -9.69 -10.21
N ASP A 29 -1.97 -9.92 -10.46
CA ASP A 29 -2.70 -9.19 -11.49
C ASP A 29 -2.95 -7.78 -10.97
N ASN A 30 -1.98 -6.88 -11.18
CA ASN A 30 -2.15 -5.45 -10.96
C ASN A 30 -3.35 -5.00 -11.79
N SER A 31 -4.48 -4.79 -11.10
CA SER A 31 -5.70 -4.35 -11.74
C SER A 31 -5.48 -3.03 -12.45
N ALA A 32 -6.10 -2.86 -13.63
CA ALA A 32 -6.19 -1.56 -14.29
C ALA A 32 -6.80 -0.46 -13.39
N SER A 33 -7.45 -0.84 -12.29
CA SER A 33 -7.87 0.03 -11.20
C SER A 33 -6.78 0.24 -10.12
N ALA A 34 -5.49 0.04 -10.43
CA ALA A 34 -4.39 0.55 -9.64
C ALA A 34 -4.53 2.07 -9.69
N GLN A 35 -5.36 2.58 -8.78
CA GLN A 35 -5.63 3.99 -8.58
C GLN A 35 -4.27 4.67 -8.62
N MET A 36 -4.09 5.54 -9.61
CA MET A 36 -2.91 6.35 -9.78
C MET A 36 -2.66 7.05 -8.44
N GLN A 37 -1.82 6.45 -7.60
CA GLN A 37 -1.45 7.07 -6.34
C GLN A 37 -0.82 8.41 -6.73
N PRO A 38 -1.11 9.49 -6.00
CA PRO A 38 -0.55 10.79 -6.32
C PRO A 38 0.97 10.63 -6.40
N GLN A 39 1.52 10.72 -7.61
CA GLN A 39 2.89 10.34 -7.93
C GLN A 39 3.90 11.07 -7.04
N ALA A 40 3.56 12.30 -6.65
CA ALA A 40 4.35 13.13 -5.76
C ALA A 40 4.45 12.58 -4.32
N ALA A 41 3.36 12.03 -3.76
CA ALA A 41 3.37 11.46 -2.42
C ALA A 41 4.17 10.15 -2.39
N LEU A 42 4.04 9.33 -3.44
CA LEU A 42 4.82 8.10 -3.58
C LEU A 42 6.32 8.40 -3.76
N ASP A 43 6.70 9.33 -4.64
CA ASP A 43 8.12 9.70 -4.81
C ASP A 43 8.72 10.24 -3.50
N SER A 44 7.98 11.10 -2.80
CA SER A 44 8.41 11.64 -1.51
C SER A 44 8.54 10.54 -0.44
N ALA A 45 7.62 9.58 -0.41
CA ALA A 45 7.68 8.45 0.50
C ALA A 45 8.91 7.57 0.24
N LEU A 46 9.21 7.29 -1.04
CA LEU A 46 10.39 6.51 -1.44
C LEU A 46 11.69 7.25 -1.07
N ARG A 47 11.77 8.55 -1.31
CA ARG A 47 12.92 9.37 -0.89
C ARG A 47 13.10 9.38 0.62
N LEU A 48 12.02 9.54 1.36
CA LEU A 48 12.04 9.56 2.83
C LEU A 48 12.45 8.20 3.40
N PHE A 49 11.97 7.12 2.80
CA PHE A 49 12.37 5.76 3.15
C PHE A 49 13.84 5.49 2.83
N ALA A 50 14.33 5.94 1.67
CA ALA A 50 15.74 5.82 1.33
C ALA A 50 16.65 6.56 2.32
N ALA A 51 16.21 7.72 2.83
CA ALA A 51 16.98 8.51 3.80
C ALA A 51 16.88 8.00 5.25
N HIS A 52 15.74 7.44 5.66
CA HIS A 52 15.42 7.20 7.08
C HIS A 52 14.96 5.76 7.41
N GLY A 53 14.84 4.88 6.42
CA GLY A 53 14.38 3.50 6.57
C GLY A 53 13.02 3.40 7.28
N PHE A 54 12.90 2.49 8.23
CA PHE A 54 11.65 2.27 8.99
C PHE A 54 11.17 3.49 9.77
N SER A 55 12.04 4.47 10.06
CA SER A 55 11.62 5.69 10.74
C SER A 55 10.90 6.70 9.83
N ALA A 56 10.87 6.47 8.51
CA ALA A 56 10.28 7.39 7.54
C ALA A 56 8.80 7.70 7.80
N ALA A 57 7.99 6.71 8.19
CA ALA A 57 6.57 6.93 8.49
C ALA A 57 6.36 7.90 9.67
N ALA A 58 7.19 7.77 10.72
CA ALA A 58 7.17 8.67 11.86
C ALA A 58 7.60 10.08 11.45
N ARG A 59 8.64 10.22 10.62
CA ARG A 59 9.09 11.51 10.08
C ARG A 59 8.02 12.21 9.23
N ALA A 60 7.28 11.47 8.41
CA ALA A 60 6.16 12.02 7.64
C ALA A 60 5.03 12.52 8.55
N ARG A 61 4.69 11.76 9.60
CA ARG A 61 3.72 12.20 10.63
C ARG A 61 4.19 13.47 11.33
N ASP A 62 5.47 13.54 11.71
CA ASP A 62 6.02 14.73 12.39
C ASP A 62 5.98 15.96 11.47
N ALA A 63 6.27 15.79 10.18
CA ALA A 63 6.11 16.86 9.19
C ALA A 63 4.65 17.29 9.02
N ALA A 64 3.70 16.35 9.08
CA ALA A 64 2.27 16.68 9.09
C ALA A 64 1.88 17.49 10.35
N MET A 65 2.35 17.10 11.55
CA MET A 65 2.13 17.85 12.79
C MET A 65 2.67 19.27 12.72
N ILE A 66 3.88 19.44 12.22
CA ILE A 66 4.51 20.75 12.06
C ILE A 66 3.69 21.61 11.09
N ALA A 67 3.21 21.04 9.97
CA ALA A 67 2.38 21.76 9.03
C ALA A 67 1.02 22.17 9.63
N GLU A 68 0.39 21.31 10.44
CA GLU A 68 -0.85 21.68 11.17
C GLU A 68 -0.60 22.78 12.18
N ALA A 69 0.50 22.72 12.94
CA ALA A 69 0.86 23.76 13.89
C ALA A 69 1.08 25.13 13.21
N ASN A 70 1.54 25.12 11.95
CA ASN A 70 1.72 26.32 11.14
C ASN A 70 0.43 26.76 10.39
N GLY A 71 -0.68 26.04 10.53
CA GLY A 71 -1.94 26.33 9.84
C GLY A 71 -1.97 25.95 8.35
N ASP A 72 -0.96 25.23 7.85
CA ASP A 72 -0.89 24.80 6.44
C ASP A 72 -1.58 23.44 6.25
N ALA A 73 -2.90 23.51 6.06
CA ALA A 73 -3.75 22.33 5.88
C ALA A 73 -3.36 21.52 4.62
N THR A 74 -2.92 22.18 3.55
CA THR A 74 -2.52 21.53 2.30
C THR A 74 -1.26 20.70 2.51
N ARG A 75 -0.26 21.27 3.17
CA ARG A 75 1.01 20.60 3.45
C ARG A 75 0.85 19.49 4.49
N SER A 76 -0.03 19.69 5.49
CA SER A 76 -0.42 18.62 6.42
C SER A 76 -1.04 17.44 5.67
N ALA A 77 -2.02 17.70 4.80
CA ALA A 77 -2.68 16.66 4.02
C ALA A 77 -1.69 15.88 3.14
N PHE A 78 -0.75 16.58 2.50
CA PHE A 78 0.31 15.95 1.70
C PHE A 78 1.19 15.01 2.54
N TRP A 79 1.71 15.48 3.67
CA TRP A 79 2.54 14.65 4.55
C TRP A 79 1.77 13.47 5.16
N LEU A 80 0.47 13.64 5.34
CA LEU A 80 -0.40 12.57 5.77
C LEU A 80 -0.63 11.52 4.66
N GLU A 81 -0.71 11.93 3.39
CA GLU A 81 -0.72 10.99 2.26
C GLU A 81 0.60 10.22 2.19
N VAL A 82 1.74 10.91 2.33
CA VAL A 82 3.07 10.27 2.41
C VAL A 82 3.10 9.27 3.56
N CYS A 83 2.65 9.65 4.77
CA CYS A 83 2.54 8.75 5.92
C CYS A 83 1.65 7.55 5.60
N ASN A 84 0.50 7.74 4.94
CA ASN A 84 -0.42 6.65 4.57
C ASN A 84 0.16 5.67 3.54
N THR A 85 1.02 6.14 2.63
CA THR A 85 1.73 5.25 1.68
C THR A 85 2.73 4.33 2.40
N LEU A 86 3.36 4.81 3.48
CA LEU A 86 4.35 4.07 4.27
C LEU A 86 3.70 3.20 5.37
N ASP A 87 2.76 3.78 6.13
CA ASP A 87 2.05 3.16 7.24
C ASP A 87 0.61 3.67 7.34
N ARG A 88 -0.32 2.86 6.84
CA ARG A 88 -1.76 3.16 6.86
C ARG A 88 -2.34 3.24 8.27
N ARG A 89 -1.79 2.49 9.23
CA ARG A 89 -2.30 2.48 10.61
C ARG A 89 -1.93 3.80 11.30
N MET A 90 -0.68 4.21 11.18
CA MET A 90 -0.20 5.47 11.75
C MET A 90 -0.96 6.68 11.20
N ALA A 91 -1.22 6.71 9.89
CA ALA A 91 -2.00 7.77 9.28
C ALA A 91 -3.46 7.82 9.76
N ARG A 92 -4.09 6.66 9.99
CA ARG A 92 -5.45 6.59 10.56
C ARG A 92 -5.48 7.08 12.01
N ASP A 93 -4.52 6.66 12.83
CA ASP A 93 -4.40 7.10 14.22
C ASP A 93 -4.21 8.61 14.30
N PHE A 94 -3.43 9.18 13.38
CA PHE A 94 -3.27 10.63 13.25
C PHE A 94 -4.60 11.33 12.92
N LYS A 95 -5.32 10.87 11.88
CA LYS A 95 -6.64 11.42 11.53
C LYS A 95 -7.62 11.36 12.71
N ALA A 96 -7.65 10.23 13.43
CA ALA A 96 -8.53 10.05 14.58
C ALA A 96 -8.24 11.06 15.70
N ARG A 97 -6.97 11.41 15.93
CA ARG A 97 -6.57 12.44 16.91
C ARG A 97 -6.98 13.85 16.49
N ARG A 98 -6.94 14.14 15.18
CA ARG A 98 -7.30 15.48 14.65
C ARG A 98 -8.78 15.81 14.80
N HIS A 99 -9.64 14.79 14.80
CA HIS A 99 -11.09 14.96 14.89
C HIS A 99 -11.63 14.92 16.33
N ARG A 100 -10.75 14.85 17.33
CA ARG A 100 -11.10 14.76 18.75
C ARG A 100 -10.79 16.07 19.45
#